data_AF-A0A376S7Q0-F1
#
_entry.id   AF-A0A376S7Q0-F1
#
_cell.length_a   1.000
_cell.length_b   1.000
_cell.length_c   1.000
_cell.angle_alpha   90.00
_cell.angle_beta   90.00
_cell.angle_gamma   90.00
#
_symmetry.space_group_name_H-M   'P 1'
#
loop_
_entity.id
_entity.type
_entity.pdbx_description
1 polymer ?
#
loop_
_entity_poly.entity_id
_entity_poly.type
_entity_poly.pdbx_seq_one_letter_code
_entity_poly.pdbx_strand_id
1 'polypeptide(L)'
;MLQRIYGTAWADKKALNAYLQRPGRSRERDHRKIGKQLDLYHMQEEAPGMVFWHNDGWTIFRELEVFVRSKLKEYQYQEVKVRS
;
A
#
# COMPACT_ATOMS: atom_id res chain seq x y z
N MET A 1 -8.44 4.77 -27.37
CA MET A 1 -7.63 4.88 -26.14
C MET A 1 -7.23 6.35 -25.97
N LEU A 2 -7.50 6.96 -24.82
CA LEU A 2 -7.13 8.36 -24.56
C LEU A 2 -5.81 8.42 -23.79
N GLN A 3 -4.95 9.37 -24.15
CA GLN A 3 -3.68 9.60 -23.47
C GLN A 3 -3.85 10.66 -22.39
N ARG A 4 -3.38 10.35 -21.18
CA ARG A 4 -3.38 11.28 -20.06
C ARG A 4 -2.01 11.93 -19.92
N ILE A 5 -1.96 13.26 -19.96
CA ILE A 5 -0.75 14.05 -19.71
C ILE A 5 -0.90 14.73 -18.35
N TYR A 6 0.10 14.61 -17.48
CA TYR A 6 0.13 15.27 -16.18
C TYR A 6 0.93 16.57 -16.25
N GLY A 7 0.43 17.63 -15.63
CA GLY A 7 1.10 18.93 -15.51
C GLY A 7 0.80 19.59 -14.18
N THR A 8 1.63 20.55 -13.77
CA THR A 8 1.45 21.37 -12.56
C THR A 8 1.80 22.83 -12.88
N ALA A 9 1.11 23.78 -12.27
CA ALA A 9 1.31 25.22 -12.48
C ALA A 9 1.51 25.93 -11.14
N TRP A 10 2.40 26.93 -11.14
CA TRP A 10 2.81 27.69 -9.95
C TRP A 10 2.91 29.18 -10.30
N ALA A 11 2.70 30.05 -9.31
CA ALA A 11 2.70 31.50 -9.52
C ALA A 11 4.08 32.07 -9.90
N ASP A 12 5.16 31.42 -9.46
CA ASP A 12 6.53 31.84 -9.75
C ASP A 12 7.50 30.65 -9.85
N LYS A 13 8.68 30.90 -10.43
CA LYS A 13 9.72 29.89 -10.65
C LYS A 13 10.31 29.34 -9.34
N LYS A 14 10.33 30.15 -8.28
CA LYS A 14 10.85 29.73 -6.96
C LYS A 14 9.92 28.71 -6.31
N ALA A 15 8.61 28.90 -6.42
CA ALA A 15 7.59 27.96 -5.95
C ALA A 15 7.64 26.63 -6.72
N LEU A 16 7.79 26.68 -8.04
CA LEU A 16 8.00 25.47 -8.86
C LEU A 16 9.28 24.72 -8.44
N ASN A 17 10.39 25.43 -8.28
CA ASN A 17 11.65 24.80 -7.86
C ASN A 17 11.54 24.20 -6.45
N ALA A 18 10.86 24.88 -5.52
CA ALA A 18 10.60 24.34 -4.19
C ALA A 18 9.73 23.07 -4.25
N TYR A 19 8.75 23.01 -5.15
CA TYR A 19 7.94 21.82 -5.38
C TYR A 19 8.76 20.66 -5.97
N LEU A 20 9.62 20.93 -6.95
CA LEU A 20 10.49 19.93 -7.58
C LEU A 20 11.59 19.41 -6.64
N GLN A 21 12.12 20.29 -5.77
CA GLN A 21 13.17 19.94 -4.82
C GLN A 21 12.66 19.33 -3.52
N ARG A 22 11.33 19.32 -3.26
CA ARG A 22 10.78 18.52 -2.16
C ARG A 22 11.20 17.06 -2.42
N PRO A 23 12.07 16.47 -1.58
CA PRO A 23 12.37 15.06 -1.69
C PRO A 23 11.02 14.37 -1.60
N GLY A 24 10.68 13.60 -2.63
CA GLY A 24 9.43 12.87 -2.68
C GLY A 24 9.41 11.80 -1.60
N ARG A 25 9.26 12.19 -0.33
CA ARG A 25 9.07 11.28 0.81
C ARG A 25 7.91 10.33 0.53
N SER A 26 6.92 10.79 -0.24
CA SER A 26 5.82 9.96 -0.76
C SER A 26 6.31 8.84 -1.68
N ARG A 27 7.32 9.08 -2.53
CA ARG A 27 7.87 8.09 -3.45
C ARG A 27 8.82 7.10 -2.77
N GLU A 28 9.40 7.49 -1.63
CA GLU A 28 10.19 6.61 -0.75
C GLU A 28 9.26 5.70 0.08
N ARG A 29 8.08 6.19 0.47
CA ARG A 29 7.08 5.48 1.27
C ARG A 29 6.05 4.70 0.44
N ASP A 30 6.32 4.47 -0.83
CA ASP A 30 5.42 3.72 -1.69
C ASP A 30 5.49 2.23 -1.31
N HIS A 31 4.39 1.68 -0.81
CA HIS A 31 4.27 0.27 -0.38
C HIS A 31 4.59 -0.74 -1.49
N ARG A 32 4.49 -0.36 -2.77
CA ARG A 32 4.87 -1.23 -3.90
C ARG A 32 6.37 -1.30 -4.06
N LYS A 33 7.06 -0.18 -3.80
CA LYS A 33 8.52 -0.16 -3.81
C LYS A 33 9.09 -0.87 -2.60
N ILE A 34 8.59 -0.54 -1.41
CA ILE A 34 9.03 -1.18 -0.16
C ILE A 34 8.70 -2.67 -0.19
N GLY A 35 7.49 -3.05 -0.61
CA GLY A 35 7.08 -4.45 -0.71
C GLY A 35 7.98 -5.26 -1.64
N LYS A 36 8.41 -4.68 -2.76
CA LYS A 36 9.38 -5.32 -3.66
C LYS A 36 10.80 -5.36 -3.08
N GLN A 37 11.24 -4.29 -2.41
CA GLN A 37 12.58 -4.21 -1.81
C GLN A 37 12.77 -5.18 -0.64
N LEU A 38 11.71 -5.38 0.15
CA LEU A 38 11.69 -6.26 1.32
C LEU A 38 11.08 -7.63 1.01
N ASP A 39 10.82 -7.93 -0.27
CA ASP A 39 10.28 -9.21 -0.73
C ASP A 39 9.03 -9.69 0.04
N LEU A 40 8.08 -8.78 0.30
CA LEU A 40 6.91 -9.06 1.14
C LEU A 40 5.77 -9.73 0.36
N TYR A 41 5.60 -9.36 -0.90
CA TYR A 41 4.56 -9.87 -1.79
C TYR A 41 4.91 -9.56 -3.25
N HIS A 42 4.22 -10.24 -4.17
CA HIS A 42 4.21 -9.89 -5.58
C HIS A 42 2.82 -9.98 -6.20
N MET A 43 2.69 -9.40 -7.39
CA MET A 43 1.53 -9.54 -8.26
C MET A 43 2.03 -10.05 -9.61
N GLN A 44 1.25 -10.93 -10.24
CA GLN A 44 1.60 -11.58 -11.51
C GLN A 44 0.48 -11.34 -12.54
N GLU A 45 0.82 -11.28 -13.82
CA GLU A 45 -0.13 -10.95 -14.89
C GLU A 45 -1.18 -12.05 -15.10
N GLU A 46 -0.84 -13.29 -14.75
CA GLU A 46 -1.70 -14.47 -14.84
C GLU A 46 -2.87 -14.41 -13.85
N ALA A 47 -2.76 -13.59 -12.80
CA ALA A 47 -3.79 -13.42 -11.77
C ALA A 47 -3.93 -11.93 -11.39
N PRO A 48 -4.47 -11.09 -12.29
CA PRO A 48 -4.52 -9.66 -12.08
C PRO A 48 -5.44 -9.31 -10.89
N GLY A 49 -4.91 -8.58 -9.92
CA GLY A 49 -5.62 -8.19 -8.71
C GLY A 49 -5.50 -9.16 -7.54
N MET A 50 -4.86 -10.32 -7.72
CA MET A 50 -4.48 -11.19 -6.61
C MET A 50 -3.07 -10.88 -6.12
N VAL A 51 -2.91 -10.83 -4.79
CA VAL A 51 -1.63 -10.61 -4.13
C VAL A 51 -1.09 -11.96 -3.65
N PHE A 52 0.15 -12.27 -4.04
CA PHE A 52 0.87 -13.44 -3.57
C PHE A 52 1.78 -13.03 -2.42
N TRP A 53 1.45 -13.47 -1.23
CA TRP A 53 2.20 -13.12 -0.02
C TRP A 53 3.42 -14.03 0.15
N HIS A 54 4.57 -13.42 0.43
CA HIS A 54 5.77 -14.15 0.85
C HIS A 54 5.77 -14.32 2.36
N ASN A 55 6.73 -15.06 2.91
CA ASN A 55 6.76 -15.41 4.33
C ASN A 55 6.70 -14.18 5.25
N ASP A 56 7.51 -13.15 4.98
CA ASP A 56 7.60 -11.96 5.83
C ASP A 56 6.33 -11.11 5.72
N GLY A 57 5.81 -10.92 4.50
CA GLY A 57 4.55 -10.19 4.30
C GLY A 57 3.35 -10.92 4.92
N TRP A 58 3.31 -12.25 4.80
CA TRP A 58 2.28 -13.09 5.41
C TRP A 58 2.35 -13.05 6.94
N THR A 59 3.55 -13.04 7.51
CA THR A 59 3.75 -12.91 8.95
C THR A 59 3.18 -11.59 9.47
N ILE A 60 3.51 -10.46 8.83
CA ILE A 60 2.95 -9.15 9.18
C ILE A 60 1.42 -9.16 9.11
N PHE A 61 0.86 -9.73 8.04
CA PHE A 61 -0.58 -9.82 7.87
C PHE A 61 -1.25 -10.64 8.99
N ARG A 62 -0.68 -11.79 9.36
CA ARG A 62 -1.21 -12.62 10.45
C ARG A 62 -1.14 -11.94 11.80
N GLU A 63 -0.05 -11.23 12.11
CA GLU A 63 0.05 -10.47 13.37
C GLU A 63 -1.04 -9.39 13.46
N LEU A 64 -1.32 -8.70 12.35
CA LEU A 64 -2.42 -7.74 12.27
C LEU A 64 -3.80 -8.41 12.44
N GLU A 65 -4.02 -9.55 11.80
CA GLU A 65 -5.26 -10.32 11.96
C GLU A 65 -5.49 -10.76 13.41
N VAL A 66 -4.45 -11.29 14.07
CA VAL A 66 -4.48 -11.70 15.48
C VAL A 66 -4.78 -10.49 16.37
N PHE A 67 -4.14 -9.36 16.13
CA PHE A 67 -4.39 -8.11 16.85
C PHE A 67 -5.85 -7.67 16.72
N VAL A 68 -6.39 -7.60 15.50
CA VAL A 68 -7.79 -7.21 15.28
C VAL A 68 -8.74 -8.17 15.97
N ARG A 69 -8.51 -9.49 15.85
CA ARG A 69 -9.32 -10.51 16.53
C ARG A 69 -9.29 -10.36 18.05
N SER A 70 -8.13 -10.02 18.63
CA SER A 70 -8.03 -9.76 20.06
C SER A 70 -8.91 -8.58 20.49
N LYS A 71 -8.95 -7.52 19.68
CA LYS A 71 -9.80 -6.35 19.92
C LYS A 71 -11.28 -6.66 19.75
N LEU A 72 -11.65 -7.46 18.75
CA LEU A 72 -13.04 -7.92 18.60
C LEU A 72 -13.51 -8.68 19.85
N LYS A 73 -12.67 -9.56 20.40
CA LYS A 73 -12.96 -10.27 21.66
C LYS A 73 -13.09 -9.32 22.85
N GLU A 74 -12.17 -8.36 23.00
CA GLU A 74 -12.21 -7.35 24.06
C GLU A 74 -13.51 -6.55 24.05
N TYR A 75 -13.98 -6.17 22.86
CA TYR A 75 -15.22 -5.43 22.67
C TYR A 75 -16.46 -6.32 22.52
N GLN A 76 -16.35 -7.62 22.82
CA GLN A 76 -17.46 -8.58 22.82
C GLN A 76 -18.19 -8.73 21.47
N TYR A 77 -17.49 -8.48 20.36
CA TYR A 77 -18.01 -8.76 19.02
C TYR A 77 -17.99 -10.27 18.76
N GLN A 78 -19.05 -10.76 18.10
CA GLN A 78 -19.11 -12.13 17.61
C GLN A 78 -18.53 -12.19 16.19
N GLU A 79 -17.33 -12.74 16.05
CA GLU A 79 -16.74 -13.00 14.73
C GLU A 79 -17.53 -14.12 14.03
N VAL A 80 -18.07 -13.83 12.85
CA VAL A 80 -18.81 -14.78 12.02
C VAL A 80 -18.08 -15.02 10.71
N LYS A 81 -18.05 -16.28 10.25
CA LYS A 81 -17.52 -16.64 8.94
C LYS A 81 -18.64 -17.22 8.09
N VAL A 82 -19.02 -16.49 7.05
CA VAL A 82 -19.97 -16.97 6.04
C VAL A 82 -19.19 -17.50 4.83
N ARG A 83 -19.72 -18.53 4.17
CA ARG A 83 -19.25 -18.90 2.83
C ARG A 83 -19.81 -17.88 1.84
N SER A 84 -18.95 -17.19 1.10
CA SER A 84 -19.33 -16.57 -0.17
C SER A 84 -19.18 -17.57 -1.30
#